data_AF-A0A6V8NWC6-F1
#
_entry.id   AF-A0A6V8NWC6-F1
#
_cell.length_a   1.000
_cell.length_b   1.000
_cell.length_c   1.000
_cell.angle_alpha   90.00
_cell.angle_beta   90.00
_cell.angle_gamma   90.00
#
_symmetry.space_group_name_H-M   'P 1'
#
loop_
_entity.id
_entity.type
_entity.pdbx_description
1 polymer ?
#
loop_
_entity_poly.entity_id
_entity_poly.type
_entity_poly.pdbx_seq_one_letter_code
_entity_poly.pdbx_strand_id
1 'polypeptide(L)'
;IKFLPFWVGVLGILGFLSLWTSYLFLGLELKGIFDLDLKIGHWPSIFLVTILPITLYFLGFKDFIFLVGIAGGIFLAIEGILVVWIWKKIHRGFSLVPFVTPLFVAGMLYEILKIF
;
A
#
# COMPACT_ATOMS: atom_id res chain seq x y z
N ILE A 1 9.28 35.47 8.66
CA ILE A 1 8.20 34.67 8.02
C ILE A 1 8.12 35.13 6.57
N LYS A 2 8.77 34.43 5.63
CA LYS A 2 8.67 34.77 4.20
C LYS A 2 7.23 34.51 3.78
N PHE A 3 6.57 35.50 3.18
CA PHE A 3 5.28 35.30 2.53
C PHE A 3 5.47 34.23 1.46
N LEU A 4 4.91 33.04 1.70
CA LEU A 4 4.83 31.99 0.69
C LEU A 4 3.97 32.55 -0.47
N PRO A 5 4.39 32.35 -1.73
CA PRO A 5 3.60 32.77 -2.87
C PRO A 5 2.19 32.15 -2.80
N PHE A 6 1.16 32.91 -3.15
CA PHE A 6 -0.24 32.45 -3.14
C PHE A 6 -0.44 31.07 -3.82
N TRP A 7 0.25 30.85 -4.93
CA TRP A 7 0.22 29.60 -5.69
C TRP A 7 0.64 28.37 -4.86
N VAL A 8 1.55 28.53 -3.89
CA VAL A 8 1.97 27.43 -3.01
C VAL A 8 0.84 27.01 -2.07
N GLY A 9 0.05 27.99 -1.59
CA GLY A 9 -1.15 27.69 -0.79
C GLY A 9 -2.22 26.94 -1.59
N VAL A 10 -2.44 27.36 -2.84
CA VAL A 10 -3.37 26.66 -3.75
C VAL A 10 -2.91 25.24 -4.01
N LEU A 11 -1.62 25.03 -4.32
CA LEU A 11 -1.05 23.69 -4.50
C LEU A 11 -1.17 22.82 -3.24
N GLY A 12 -0.98 23.40 -2.06
CA GLY A 12 -1.16 22.70 -0.79
C GLY A 12 -2.59 22.20 -0.58
N ILE A 13 -3.59 23.03 -0.88
CA ILE A 13 -5.01 22.67 -0.80
C ILE A 13 -5.35 21.57 -1.82
N LEU A 14 -4.90 21.72 -3.07
CA LEU A 14 -5.12 20.71 -4.11
C LEU A 14 -4.47 19.37 -3.74
N GLY A 15 -3.24 19.40 -3.22
CA GLY A 15 -2.55 18.21 -2.74
C GLY A 15 -3.28 17.55 -1.58
N PHE A 16 -3.74 18.33 -0.60
CA PHE A 16 -4.53 17.82 0.51
C PHE A 16 -5.84 17.16 0.04
N LEU A 17 -6.58 17.81 -0.86
CA LEU A 17 -7.82 17.25 -1.42
C LEU A 17 -7.56 15.97 -2.21
N SER A 18 -6.47 15.93 -2.97
CA SER A 18 -6.06 14.73 -3.72
C SER A 18 -5.73 13.57 -2.79
N LEU A 19 -5.00 13.82 -1.69
CA LEU A 19 -4.67 12.78 -0.72
C LEU A 19 -5.91 12.32 0.04
N TRP A 20 -6.79 13.25 0.40
CA TRP A 20 -8.02 12.97 1.13
C TRP A 20 -8.93 12.01 0.35
N THR A 21 -9.15 12.28 -0.93
CA THR A 21 -10.01 11.43 -1.76
C THR A 21 -9.42 10.04 -1.94
N SER A 22 -8.13 9.93 -2.29
CA SER A 22 -7.45 8.63 -2.40
C SER A 22 -7.48 7.84 -1.09
N TYR A 23 -7.28 8.50 0.06
CA TYR A 23 -7.32 7.85 1.36
C TYR A 23 -8.70 7.30 1.70
N LEU A 24 -9.78 8.04 1.38
CA LEU A 24 -11.14 7.56 1.60
C LEU A 24 -11.46 6.31 0.78
N PHE A 25 -11.10 6.28 -0.51
CA PHE A 25 -11.33 5.11 -1.35
C PHE A 25 -10.56 3.89 -0.85
N LEU A 26 -9.26 4.04 -0.56
CA LEU A 26 -8.45 2.95 -0.01
C LEU A 26 -8.97 2.45 1.35
N GLY A 27 -9.44 3.35 2.21
CA GLY A 27 -10.03 2.99 3.49
C GLY A 27 -11.32 2.18 3.34
N LEU A 28 -12.20 2.55 2.41
CA LEU A 28 -13.43 1.80 2.13
C LEU A 28 -13.13 0.41 1.56
N GLU A 29 -12.14 0.30 0.68
CA GLU A 29 -11.68 -0.98 0.13
C GLU A 29 -11.12 -1.88 1.23
N LEU A 30 -10.23 -1.37 2.07
CA LEU A 30 -9.66 -2.12 3.21
C LEU A 30 -10.74 -2.54 4.22
N LYS A 31 -11.73 -1.68 4.47
CA LYS A 31 -12.90 -2.03 5.30
C LYS A 31 -13.67 -3.18 4.67
N GLY A 32 -13.81 -3.19 3.34
CA GLY A 32 -14.44 -4.29 2.59
C GLY A 32 -13.67 -5.59 2.76
N ILE A 33 -12.35 -5.56 2.61
CA ILE A 33 -11.48 -6.74 2.81
C ILE A 33 -11.63 -7.28 4.24
N PHE A 34 -11.61 -6.43 5.26
CA PHE A 34 -11.76 -6.87 6.65
C PHE A 34 -13.15 -7.44 6.96
N ASP A 35 -14.20 -6.81 6.45
CA ASP A 35 -15.59 -7.19 6.75
C ASP A 35 -16.04 -8.41 5.95
N LEU A 36 -15.76 -8.43 4.64
CA LEU A 36 -16.26 -9.43 3.71
C LEU A 36 -15.29 -10.60 3.54
N ASP A 37 -14.01 -10.31 3.29
CA ASP A 37 -13.02 -11.36 2.98
C ASP A 37 -12.51 -12.04 4.25
N LEU A 38 -12.14 -11.24 5.27
CA LEU A 38 -11.64 -11.74 6.55
C LEU A 38 -12.74 -11.96 7.60
N LYS A 39 -13.98 -11.55 7.33
CA LYS A 39 -15.16 -11.77 8.20
C LYS A 39 -14.98 -11.28 9.64
N ILE A 40 -14.22 -10.19 9.82
CA ILE A 40 -13.95 -9.58 11.15
C ILE A 40 -15.21 -8.83 11.66
N GLY A 41 -16.12 -8.46 10.75
CA GLY A 41 -17.37 -7.78 11.05
C GLY A 41 -17.28 -6.26 10.93
N HIS A 42 -18.44 -5.61 10.78
CA HIS A 42 -18.54 -4.21 10.36
C HIS A 42 -17.81 -3.21 11.26
N TRP A 43 -18.13 -3.21 12.56
CA TRP A 43 -17.60 -2.22 13.51
C TRP A 43 -16.10 -2.39 13.77
N PRO A 44 -15.56 -3.61 14.02
CA PRO A 44 -14.12 -3.80 14.11
C PRO A 44 -13.38 -3.40 12.84
N SER A 45 -13.95 -3.66 11.66
CA SER A 45 -13.33 -3.28 10.38
C SER A 45 -13.18 -1.76 10.25
N ILE A 46 -14.21 -0.99 10.61
CA ILE A 46 -14.12 0.48 10.61
C ILE A 46 -13.07 0.96 11.61
N PHE A 47 -13.04 0.38 12.81
CA PHE A 47 -12.08 0.74 13.85
C PHE A 47 -10.64 0.47 13.39
N LEU A 48 -10.38 -0.70 12.80
CA LEU A 48 -9.06 -1.05 12.28
C LEU A 48 -8.63 -0.08 11.17
N VAL A 49 -9.49 0.22 10.19
CA VAL A 49 -9.13 1.12 9.09
C VAL A 49 -8.82 2.55 9.56
N THR A 50 -9.52 3.03 10.59
CA THR A 50 -9.38 4.41 11.07
C THR A 50 -8.28 4.57 12.13
N ILE A 51 -8.19 3.65 13.08
CA ILE A 51 -7.30 3.75 14.25
C ILE A 51 -5.93 3.14 13.99
N LEU A 52 -5.82 2.09 13.16
CA LEU A 52 -4.53 1.44 12.92
C LEU A 52 -3.49 2.40 12.30
N PRO A 53 -3.81 3.20 11.26
CA PRO A 53 -2.84 4.13 10.69
C PRO A 53 -2.38 5.20 11.70
N ILE A 54 -3.31 5.71 12.52
CA ILE A 54 -3.02 6.68 13.59
C ILE A 54 -2.09 6.05 14.63
N THR A 55 -2.38 4.81 15.04
CA THR A 55 -1.56 4.08 16.01
C THR A 55 -0.14 3.86 15.49
N LEU A 56 0.01 3.44 14.23
CA LEU A 56 1.33 3.27 13.60
C LEU A 56 2.14 4.58 13.60
N TYR A 57 1.50 5.71 13.31
CA TYR A 57 2.16 7.03 13.38
C TYR A 57 2.71 7.33 14.79
N PHE A 58 1.92 7.06 15.84
CA PHE A 58 2.36 7.25 17.23
C PHE A 58 3.41 6.24 17.68
N LEU A 59 3.45 5.04 17.09
CA LEU A 59 4.51 4.04 17.31
C LEU A 59 5.85 4.42 16.66
N GLY A 60 5.92 5.52 15.91
CA GLY A 60 7.18 6.03 15.33
C GLY A 60 7.35 5.77 13.84
N PHE A 61 6.36 5.17 13.16
CA PHE A 61 6.34 5.02 11.70
C PHE A 61 6.03 6.35 11.02
N LYS A 62 7.03 7.24 10.98
CA LYS A 62 6.90 8.63 10.47
C LYS A 62 7.68 8.87 9.19
N ASP A 63 8.61 7.98 8.84
CA ASP A 63 9.41 8.11 7.63
C ASP A 63 8.59 7.66 6.40
N PHE A 64 8.25 8.65 5.57
CA PHE A 64 7.47 8.43 4.36
C PHE A 64 8.20 7.55 3.33
N ILE A 65 9.51 7.76 3.14
CA ILE A 65 10.28 7.01 2.13
C ILE A 65 10.39 5.55 2.55
N PHE A 66 10.60 5.30 3.84
CA PHE A 66 10.58 3.96 4.41
C PHE A 66 9.22 3.28 4.22
N LEU A 67 8.11 3.96 4.54
CA LEU A 67 6.76 3.40 4.43
C LEU A 67 6.38 3.09 2.97
N VAL A 68 6.72 3.98 2.04
CA VAL A 68 6.50 3.75 0.60
C VAL A 68 7.40 2.63 0.08
N GLY A 69 8.62 2.50 0.59
CA GLY A 69 9.50 1.37 0.30
C GLY A 69 8.89 0.03 0.73
N ILE A 70 8.35 -0.06 1.95
CA ILE A 70 7.66 -1.27 2.41
C ILE A 70 6.40 -1.56 1.55
N ALA A 71 5.54 -0.55 1.34
CA ALA A 71 4.31 -0.70 0.58
C ALA A 71 4.58 -1.13 -0.87
N GLY A 72 5.46 -0.41 -1.56
CA GLY A 72 5.74 -0.61 -2.98
C GLY A 72 6.78 -1.68 -3.29
N GLY A 73 7.75 -1.90 -2.41
CA GLY A 73 8.83 -2.88 -2.63
C GLY A 73 8.48 -4.26 -2.10
N ILE A 74 7.85 -4.35 -0.93
CA ILE A 74 7.55 -5.64 -0.29
C ILE A 74 6.12 -6.09 -0.63
N PHE A 75 5.11 -5.30 -0.29
CA PHE A 75 3.72 -5.74 -0.44
C PHE A 75 3.30 -5.88 -1.92
N LEU A 76 3.66 -4.93 -2.80
CA LEU A 76 3.40 -5.11 -4.23
C LEU A 76 4.17 -6.29 -4.84
N ALA A 77 5.38 -6.60 -4.37
CA ALA A 77 6.11 -7.77 -4.85
C ALA A 77 5.39 -9.07 -4.47
N ILE A 78 4.88 -9.16 -3.23
CA ILE A 78 4.06 -10.29 -2.77
C ILE A 78 2.79 -10.40 -3.63
N GLU A 79 2.08 -9.29 -3.84
CA GLU A 79 0.88 -9.25 -4.68
C GLU A 79 1.17 -9.73 -6.11
N GLY A 80 2.26 -9.22 -6.72
CA GLY A 80 2.70 -9.63 -8.05
C GLY A 80 3.03 -11.12 -8.14
N ILE A 81 3.69 -11.69 -7.13
CA ILE A 81 3.96 -13.14 -7.05
C ILE A 81 2.65 -13.92 -7.00
N LEU A 82 1.70 -13.51 -6.15
CA LEU A 82 0.39 -14.15 -6.03
C LEU A 82 -0.38 -14.13 -7.36
N VAL A 83 -0.43 -12.98 -8.04
CA VAL A 83 -1.12 -12.83 -9.34
C VAL A 83 -0.50 -13.75 -10.40
N VAL A 84 0.83 -13.79 -10.49
CA VAL A 84 1.56 -14.65 -11.44
C VAL A 84 1.29 -16.13 -11.15
N TRP A 85 1.19 -16.52 -9.87
CA TRP A 85 0.90 -17.90 -9.48
C TRP A 85 -0.57 -18.28 -9.75
N ILE A 86 -1.51 -17.37 -9.52
CA ILE A 86 -2.91 -17.56 -9.92
C ILE A 86 -3.00 -17.77 -11.43
N TRP A 87 -2.28 -16.96 -12.22
CA TRP A 87 -2.22 -17.11 -13.68
C TRP A 87 -1.74 -18.51 -14.10
N LYS A 88 -0.67 -19.01 -13.48
CA LYS A 88 -0.15 -20.38 -13.71
C LYS A 88 -1.19 -21.46 -13.40
N LYS A 89 -1.97 -21.27 -12.34
CA LYS A 89 -2.99 -22.24 -11.92
C LYS A 89 -4.13 -22.34 -12.93
N ILE A 90 -4.50 -21.21 -13.54
CA ILE A 90 -5.59 -21.13 -14.52
C ILE A 90 -5.12 -21.55 -15.92
N HIS A 91 -3.91 -21.18 -16.33
CA HIS A 91 -3.39 -21.43 -17.69
C HIS A 91 -2.39 -22.59 -17.73
N ARG A 92 -2.65 -23.59 -18.58
CA ARG A 92 -1.79 -24.77 -18.77
C ARG A 92 -0.73 -24.63 -19.88
N GLY A 93 -0.53 -23.43 -20.40
CA GLY A 93 0.40 -23.14 -21.51
C GLY A 93 1.80 -22.71 -21.07
N PHE A 94 2.56 -22.10 -22.00
CA PHE A 94 3.86 -21.50 -21.70
C PHE A 94 3.75 -20.53 -20.53
N SER A 95 4.60 -20.74 -19.52
CA SER A 95 4.50 -20.04 -18.26
C SER A 95 5.68 -19.09 -18.11
N LEU A 96 5.38 -17.79 -18.00
CA LEU A 96 6.37 -16.76 -17.66
C LEU A 96 6.70 -16.74 -16.15
N VAL A 97 5.97 -17.51 -15.34
CA VAL A 97 6.14 -17.59 -13.88
C VAL A 97 7.59 -17.82 -13.43
N PRO A 98 8.35 -18.80 -13.97
CA PRO A 98 9.73 -19.01 -13.54
C PRO A 98 10.67 -17.84 -13.86
N PHE A 99 10.30 -16.92 -14.76
CA PHE A 99 11.07 -15.72 -15.08
C PHE A 99 10.62 -14.50 -14.28
N VAL A 100 9.30 -14.33 -14.11
CA VAL A 100 8.71 -13.16 -13.45
C VAL A 100 8.75 -13.27 -11.92
N THR A 101 8.57 -14.46 -11.35
CA THR A 101 8.61 -14.63 -9.89
C THR A 101 9.98 -14.27 -9.29
N PRO A 102 11.14 -14.72 -9.83
CA PRO A 102 12.44 -14.31 -9.32
C PRO A 102 12.67 -12.79 -9.38
N LEU A 103 12.12 -12.10 -10.37
CA LEU A 103 12.21 -10.63 -10.47
C LEU A 103 11.54 -9.96 -9.27
N PHE A 104 10.32 -10.36 -8.93
CA PHE A 104 9.62 -9.85 -7.75
C PHE A 104 10.32 -10.23 -6.45
N VAL A 105 10.85 -11.46 -6.34
CA VAL A 105 11.62 -11.89 -5.17
C VAL A 105 12.90 -11.08 -5.02
N ALA A 106 13.63 -10.83 -6.11
CA ALA A 106 14.84 -10.00 -6.10
C ALA A 106 14.54 -8.55 -5.70
N GLY A 107 13.46 -7.97 -6.22
CA GLY A 107 12.99 -6.63 -5.84
C GLY A 107 12.64 -6.54 -4.34
N MET A 108 11.89 -7.52 -3.84
CA MET A 108 11.56 -7.63 -2.41
C MET A 108 12.80 -7.76 -1.54
N LEU A 109 13.76 -8.63 -1.92
CA LEU A 109 15.02 -8.80 -1.20
C LEU A 109 15.87 -7.53 -1.22
N TYR A 110 15.95 -6.84 -2.36
CA TYR A 110 16.67 -5.58 -2.48
C TYR A 110 16.10 -4.52 -1.53
N GLU A 111 14.78 -4.38 -1.47
CA GLU A 111 14.16 -3.40 -0.58
C GLU A 111 14.37 -3.76 0.90
N ILE A 112 14.28 -5.05 1.25
CA ILE A 112 14.60 -5.53 2.60
C ILE A 112 16.05 -5.19 2.96
N LEU A 113 17.02 -5.51 2.10
CA LEU A 113 18.44 -5.25 2.35
C LEU A 113 18.78 -3.75 2.43
N LYS A 114 17.98 -2.88 1.80
CA LYS A 114 18.14 -1.43 1.88
C LYS A 114 17.53 -0.86 3.16
N ILE A 115 16.52 -1.53 3.69
CA ILE A 115 15.83 -1.15 4.93
C ILE A 115 16.65 -1.50 6.18
N PHE A 116 17.38 -2.62 6.16
CA PHE A 116 18.29 -3.07 7.23
C PHE A 116 19.68 -2.44 7.11
#